data_AF-A0A9P6PFL2-F1
#
_entry.id   AF-A0A9P6PFL2-F1
#
_cell.length_a   1.000
_cell.length_b   1.000
_cell.length_c   1.000
_cell.angle_alpha   90.00
_cell.angle_beta   90.00
_cell.angle_gamma   90.00
#
_symmetry.space_group_name_H-M   'P 1'
#
loop_
_entity.id
_entity.type
_entity.pdbx_description
1 polymer ?
#
loop_
_entity_poly.entity_id
_entity_poly.type
_entity_poly.pdbx_seq_one_letter_code
_entity_poly.pdbx_strand_id
1 'polypeptide(L)'
;MTGFCYVRRTLMQRTSFACRSSYLTFKAIVAGLMVPRIVIAAGSGLPPDVGFDEARMSVGLPGSERRIVNVMRGAEPTDAANKGQMDEAIARVDREASAGIAAAMAIAGLPQPTSPGRSMVMAGGASYRSQQGVALGVSHVTPDNRWVLKLAANANRRGYFGMVAAGGFQW
;
A
#
# COMPACT_ATOMS: atom_id res chain seq x y z
N MET A 1 -28.71 20.28 -37.15
CA MET A 1 -29.51 20.54 -35.95
C MET A 1 -28.72 21.47 -35.03
N THR A 2 -28.95 22.78 -35.18
CA THR A 2 -28.24 23.86 -34.48
C THR A 2 -29.05 24.30 -33.27
N GLY A 3 -28.53 24.08 -32.05
CA GLY A 3 -29.12 24.63 -30.83
C GLY A 3 -28.60 26.06 -30.61
N PHE A 4 -29.49 27.05 -30.68
CA PHE A 4 -29.18 28.43 -30.27
C PHE A 4 -29.32 28.54 -28.74
N CYS A 5 -28.24 28.89 -28.02
CA CYS A 5 -28.37 29.37 -26.64
C CYS A 5 -28.46 30.92 -26.67
N TYR A 6 -29.38 31.53 -25.91
CA TYR A 6 -29.47 32.99 -25.76
C TYR A 6 -29.54 33.38 -24.28
N VAL A 7 -28.96 34.54 -23.94
CA VAL A 7 -28.90 35.05 -22.56
C VAL A 7 -30.15 35.90 -22.28
N ARG A 8 -31.01 35.47 -21.35
CA ARG A 8 -32.06 36.35 -20.79
C ARG A 8 -31.55 37.00 -19.53
N ARG A 9 -31.30 38.32 -19.57
CA ARG A 9 -31.12 39.14 -18.36
C ARG A 9 -32.51 39.49 -17.81
N THR A 10 -32.88 38.95 -16.66
CA THR A 10 -33.95 39.51 -15.82
C THR A 10 -33.33 40.45 -14.77
N LEU A 11 -34.03 41.55 -14.48
CA LEU A 11 -33.55 42.74 -13.75
C LEU A 11 -33.26 42.54 -12.24
N MET A 12 -32.98 41.31 -11.80
CA MET A 12 -32.44 40.97 -10.48
C MET A 12 -31.54 39.75 -10.64
N GLN A 13 -30.23 39.98 -10.79
CA GLN A 13 -29.06 39.11 -10.53
C GLN A 13 -29.12 37.57 -10.76
N ARG A 14 -30.06 37.05 -11.55
CA ARG A 14 -30.13 35.64 -11.95
C ARG A 14 -30.01 35.54 -13.47
N THR A 15 -28.80 35.40 -13.98
CA THR A 15 -28.57 34.95 -15.35
C THR A 15 -28.84 33.46 -15.44
N SER A 16 -30.04 33.09 -15.85
CA SER A 16 -30.39 31.71 -16.17
C SER A 16 -30.08 31.43 -17.64
N PHE A 17 -29.14 30.52 -17.91
CA PHE A 17 -28.94 29.94 -19.24
C PHE A 17 -29.85 28.73 -19.38
N ALA A 18 -30.90 28.83 -20.20
CA ALA A 18 -31.69 27.66 -20.60
C ALA A 18 -31.17 27.17 -21.95
N CYS A 19 -30.40 26.08 -21.95
CA CYS A 19 -30.06 25.39 -23.20
C CYS A 19 -30.64 23.97 -23.15
N ARG A 20 -31.60 23.68 -24.04
CA ARG A 20 -32.20 22.34 -24.18
C ARG A 20 -31.31 21.54 -25.13
N SER A 21 -30.23 20.97 -24.58
CA SER A 21 -29.40 19.97 -25.25
C SER A 21 -29.64 18.63 -24.58
N SER A 22 -29.80 17.55 -25.36
CA SER A 22 -30.21 16.23 -24.86
C SER A 22 -29.22 15.57 -23.88
N TYR A 23 -28.07 16.18 -23.60
CA TYR A 23 -26.98 15.55 -22.86
C TYR A 23 -26.31 16.41 -21.77
N LEU A 24 -26.58 17.72 -21.66
CA LEU A 24 -25.98 18.56 -20.62
C LEU A 24 -26.90 19.72 -20.21
N THR A 25 -27.18 19.81 -18.90
CA THR A 25 -27.76 20.99 -18.28
C THR A 25 -26.70 21.63 -17.37
N PHE A 26 -26.15 22.77 -17.77
CA PHE A 26 -25.26 23.55 -16.90
C PHE A 26 -26.08 24.39 -15.92
N LYS A 27 -25.92 24.14 -14.61
CA LYS A 27 -26.41 25.03 -13.55
C LYS A 27 -25.20 25.59 -12.81
N ALA A 28 -24.72 26.75 -13.22
CA ALA A 28 -23.68 27.47 -12.49
C ALA A 28 -24.29 28.06 -11.20
N ILE A 29 -23.92 27.53 -10.03
CA ILE A 29 -24.13 28.20 -8.74
C ILE A 29 -22.82 28.93 -8.43
N VAL A 30 -22.74 30.20 -8.82
CA VAL A 30 -21.69 31.09 -8.31
C VAL A 30 -22.37 32.03 -7.33
N ALA A 31 -22.21 31.74 -6.05
CA ALA A 31 -22.38 32.72 -4.98
C ALA A 31 -21.54 32.29 -3.77
N GLY A 32 -20.37 32.92 -3.60
CA GLY A 32 -19.91 33.29 -2.26
C GLY A 32 -18.66 32.65 -1.67
N LEU A 33 -18.18 31.48 -2.10
CA LEU A 33 -16.95 30.88 -1.53
C LEU A 33 -16.05 30.32 -2.64
N MET A 34 -14.82 30.84 -2.66
CA MET A 34 -13.78 30.63 -3.67
C MET A 34 -13.11 29.25 -3.53
N VAL A 35 -13.89 28.18 -3.62
CA VAL A 35 -13.36 26.82 -3.78
C VAL A 35 -13.80 26.33 -5.17
N PRO A 36 -12.89 26.08 -6.12
CA PRO A 36 -13.26 25.51 -7.40
C PRO A 36 -13.76 24.08 -7.19
N ARG A 37 -15.06 23.92 -6.96
CA ARG A 37 -15.72 22.62 -6.97
C ARG A 37 -16.19 22.36 -8.38
N ILE A 38 -15.62 21.34 -9.03
CA ILE A 38 -16.20 20.79 -10.27
C ILE A 38 -17.50 20.09 -9.85
N VAL A 39 -18.63 20.71 -10.19
CA VAL A 39 -19.95 20.09 -10.03
C VAL A 39 -20.29 19.41 -11.35
N ILE A 40 -20.17 18.07 -11.41
CA ILE A 40 -20.64 17.29 -12.54
C ILE A 40 -22.15 17.17 -12.39
N ALA A 41 -22.90 18.08 -13.01
CA ALA A 41 -24.37 18.00 -13.08
C ALA A 41 -24.77 16.94 -14.11
N ALA A 42 -24.85 15.69 -13.67
CA ALA A 42 -25.45 14.64 -14.47
C ALA A 42 -26.98 14.86 -14.53
N GLY A 43 -27.50 15.18 -15.71
CA GLY A 43 -28.93 15.04 -15.98
C GLY A 43 -29.34 13.56 -15.97
N SER A 44 -30.64 13.27 -16.16
CA SER A 44 -31.22 11.92 -16.22
C SER A 44 -30.78 11.07 -17.43
N GLY A 45 -29.57 11.28 -17.96
CA GLY A 45 -29.08 10.72 -19.22
C GLY A 45 -27.59 10.41 -19.22
N LEU A 46 -27.03 10.01 -18.06
CA LEU A 46 -25.71 9.38 -18.08
C LEU A 46 -25.80 8.06 -18.87
N PRO A 47 -24.81 7.76 -19.72
CA PRO A 47 -24.70 6.42 -20.26
C PRO A 47 -24.55 5.42 -19.08
N PRO A 48 -25.00 4.17 -19.23
CA PRO A 48 -25.11 3.23 -18.10
C PRO A 48 -23.76 2.91 -17.45
N ASP A 49 -22.64 3.27 -18.10
CA ASP A 49 -21.28 3.07 -17.65
C ASP A 49 -20.72 4.24 -16.81
N VAL A 50 -21.49 5.26 -16.49
CA VAL A 50 -21.07 6.33 -15.56
C VAL A 50 -22.16 6.52 -14.51
N GLY A 51 -21.80 6.39 -13.22
CA GLY A 51 -22.74 6.51 -12.11
C GLY A 51 -22.16 7.34 -10.96
N PHE A 52 -23.00 8.15 -10.32
CA PHE A 52 -22.63 8.92 -9.14
C PHE A 52 -23.71 8.77 -8.08
N ASP A 53 -23.30 8.55 -6.84
CA ASP A 53 -24.14 8.59 -5.64
C ASP A 53 -23.41 9.41 -4.56
N GLU A 54 -24.06 9.68 -3.42
CA GLU A 54 -23.52 10.51 -2.34
C GLU A 54 -22.12 10.10 -1.85
N ALA A 55 -21.77 8.82 -1.98
CA ALA A 55 -20.51 8.25 -1.51
C ALA A 55 -19.56 7.74 -2.62
N ARG A 56 -19.99 7.66 -3.89
CA ARG A 56 -19.24 6.92 -4.93
C ARG A 56 -19.36 7.54 -6.31
N MET A 57 -18.28 7.44 -7.08
CA MET A 57 -18.28 7.62 -8.53
C MET A 57 -17.90 6.29 -9.20
N SER A 58 -18.62 5.88 -10.24
CA SER A 58 -18.35 4.69 -11.05
C SER A 58 -17.79 5.09 -12.41
N VAL A 59 -16.76 4.36 -12.85
CA VAL A 59 -16.12 4.52 -14.16
C VAL A 59 -16.20 3.17 -14.91
N GLY A 60 -17.36 2.92 -15.50
CA GLY A 60 -17.72 1.66 -16.13
C GLY A 60 -18.87 0.95 -15.42
N LEU A 61 -19.25 -0.20 -16.00
CA LEU A 61 -20.04 -1.24 -15.35
C LEU A 61 -19.11 -2.39 -14.90
N PRO A 62 -19.52 -3.23 -13.94
CA PRO A 62 -18.78 -4.45 -13.61
C PRO A 62 -18.52 -5.32 -14.84
N GLY A 63 -17.27 -5.69 -15.09
CA GLY A 63 -16.83 -6.43 -16.29
C GLY A 63 -16.70 -5.58 -17.56
N SER A 64 -16.94 -4.28 -17.49
CA SER A 64 -16.72 -3.28 -18.55
C SER A 64 -16.19 -1.97 -17.97
N GLU A 65 -15.24 -2.09 -17.03
CA GLU A 65 -14.57 -0.98 -16.38
C GLU A 65 -13.73 -0.19 -17.39
N ARG A 66 -13.67 1.14 -17.23
CA ARG A 66 -12.78 1.97 -18.04
C ARG A 66 -11.50 2.28 -17.29
N ARG A 67 -10.40 2.40 -18.03
CA ARG A 67 -9.11 2.83 -17.46
C ARG A 67 -9.10 4.33 -17.21
N ILE A 68 -8.67 4.73 -16.03
CA ILE A 68 -8.28 6.11 -15.72
C ILE A 68 -6.79 6.22 -16.01
N VAL A 69 -6.42 7.03 -17.01
CA VAL A 69 -5.03 7.20 -17.47
C VAL A 69 -4.47 8.55 -17.04
N ASN A 70 -3.13 8.68 -17.01
CA ASN A 70 -2.42 9.89 -16.61
C ASN A 70 -2.69 10.35 -15.16
N VAL A 71 -2.96 9.39 -14.27
CA VAL A 71 -3.09 9.65 -12.83
C VAL A 71 -1.71 9.91 -12.24
N MET A 72 -1.50 11.14 -11.78
CA MET A 72 -0.27 11.52 -11.07
C MET A 72 -0.13 10.75 -9.76
N ARG A 73 1.10 10.67 -9.24
CA ARG A 73 1.39 10.07 -7.94
C ARG A 73 0.58 10.81 -6.84
N GLY A 74 -0.24 10.09 -6.08
CA GLY A 74 -0.97 10.65 -4.94
C GLY A 74 -0.01 11.12 -3.84
N ALA A 75 -0.31 12.26 -3.22
CA ALA A 75 0.52 12.88 -2.18
C ALA A 75 -0.17 12.83 -0.80
N GLU A 76 -1.48 13.05 -0.76
CA GLU A 76 -2.27 13.03 0.47
C GLU A 76 -2.94 11.65 0.70
N PRO A 77 -3.30 11.28 1.95
CA PRO A 77 -3.89 9.97 2.26
C PRO A 77 -5.21 9.66 1.54
N THR A 78 -5.92 10.68 1.06
CA THR A 78 -7.20 10.56 0.35
C THR A 78 -7.05 10.56 -1.18
N ASP A 79 -5.82 10.68 -1.70
CA ASP A 79 -5.57 10.70 -3.13
C ASP A 79 -5.67 9.30 -3.74
N ALA A 80 -6.03 9.25 -5.03
CA ALA A 80 -5.94 8.02 -5.79
C ALA A 80 -4.48 7.60 -5.99
N ALA A 81 -4.12 6.39 -5.57
CA ALA A 81 -2.81 5.81 -5.86
C ALA A 81 -2.78 5.31 -7.31
N ASN A 82 -1.71 5.63 -8.04
CA ASN A 82 -1.51 5.08 -9.38
C ASN A 82 -0.84 3.68 -9.32
N LYS A 83 -0.90 2.94 -10.42
CA LYS A 83 -0.32 1.58 -10.51
C LYS A 83 1.17 1.55 -10.17
N GLY A 84 1.93 2.57 -10.59
CA GLY A 84 3.36 2.66 -10.30
C GLY A 84 3.67 2.70 -8.81
N GLN A 85 2.91 3.48 -8.03
CA GLN A 85 3.02 3.51 -6.57
C GLN A 85 2.76 2.14 -5.95
N MET A 86 1.74 1.43 -6.44
CA MET A 86 1.39 0.10 -5.95
C MET A 86 2.50 -0.91 -6.26
N ASP A 87 2.97 -0.95 -7.51
CA ASP A 87 4.04 -1.87 -7.94
C ASP A 87 5.34 -1.60 -7.15
N GLU A 88 5.70 -0.34 -6.90
CA GLU A 88 6.82 0.04 -6.04
C GLU A 88 6.64 -0.43 -4.60
N ALA A 89 5.44 -0.26 -4.04
CA ALA A 89 5.12 -0.68 -2.68
C ALA A 89 5.19 -2.21 -2.53
N ILE A 90 4.61 -2.95 -3.48
CA ILE A 90 4.68 -4.41 -3.53
C ILE A 90 6.14 -4.86 -3.63
N ALA A 91 6.91 -4.28 -4.56
CA ALA A 91 8.31 -4.65 -4.74
C ALA A 91 9.17 -4.33 -3.51
N ARG A 92 8.84 -3.27 -2.77
CA ARG A 92 9.47 -2.97 -1.48
C ARG A 92 9.15 -4.06 -0.45
N VAL A 93 7.87 -4.37 -0.25
CA VAL A 93 7.42 -5.40 0.70
C VAL A 93 8.04 -6.77 0.38
N ASP A 94 8.07 -7.19 -0.89
CA ASP A 94 8.68 -8.47 -1.29
C ASP A 94 10.18 -8.55 -0.93
N ARG A 95 10.91 -7.45 -1.13
CA ARG A 95 12.34 -7.38 -0.78
C ARG A 95 12.56 -7.31 0.73
N GLU A 96 11.72 -6.61 1.47
CA GLU A 96 11.78 -6.56 2.94
C GLU A 96 11.47 -7.92 3.55
N ALA A 97 10.41 -8.59 3.08
CA ALA A 97 10.05 -9.94 3.49
C ALA A 97 11.16 -10.95 3.18
N SER A 98 11.70 -10.92 1.96
CA SER A 98 12.80 -11.80 1.55
C SER A 98 14.06 -11.57 2.39
N ALA A 99 14.35 -10.32 2.78
CA ALA A 99 15.47 -9.99 3.65
C ALA A 99 15.24 -10.50 5.09
N GLY A 100 14.01 -10.42 5.60
CA GLY A 100 13.63 -11.03 6.87
C GLY A 100 13.83 -12.56 6.88
N ILE A 101 13.43 -13.24 5.81
CA ILE A 101 13.62 -14.70 5.66
C ILE A 101 15.11 -15.05 5.64
N ALA A 102 15.94 -14.31 4.89
CA ALA A 102 17.38 -14.52 4.88
C ALA A 102 17.99 -14.37 6.29
N ALA A 103 17.55 -13.37 7.06
CA ALA A 103 18.00 -13.16 8.43
C ALA A 103 17.59 -14.31 9.37
N ALA A 104 16.36 -14.81 9.23
CA ALA A 104 15.87 -15.96 9.98
C ALA A 104 16.66 -17.24 9.66
N MET A 105 16.93 -17.51 8.39
CA MET A 105 17.77 -18.63 7.97
C MET A 105 19.20 -18.52 8.51
N ALA A 106 19.75 -17.30 8.60
CA ALA A 106 21.07 -17.08 9.18
C ALA A 106 21.13 -17.54 10.66
N ILE A 107 20.08 -17.29 11.46
CA ILE A 107 19.99 -17.82 12.84
C ILE A 107 19.79 -19.33 12.86
N ALA A 108 18.92 -19.84 11.99
CA ALA A 108 18.62 -21.27 11.90
C ALA A 108 19.88 -22.09 11.61
N GLY A 109 20.79 -21.55 10.80
CA GLY A 109 22.09 -22.15 10.50
C GLY A 109 23.14 -22.03 11.61
N LEU A 110 22.90 -21.30 12.71
CA LEU A 110 23.90 -21.17 13.78
C LEU A 110 24.06 -22.49 14.54
N PRO A 111 25.28 -23.08 14.55
CA PRO A 111 25.55 -24.40 15.11
C PRO A 111 25.48 -24.38 16.63
N GLN A 112 24.91 -25.39 17.26
CA GLN A 112 24.79 -25.47 18.72
C GLN A 112 25.87 -26.36 19.34
N PRO A 113 26.41 -26.04 20.54
CA PRO A 113 27.28 -26.96 21.27
C PRO A 113 26.52 -28.23 21.67
N THR A 114 27.19 -29.37 21.54
CA THR A 114 26.63 -30.69 21.87
C THR A 114 27.24 -31.28 23.15
N SER A 115 28.33 -30.69 23.66
CA SER A 115 28.98 -31.16 24.88
C SER A 115 28.36 -30.53 26.13
N PRO A 116 28.13 -31.32 27.21
CA PRO A 116 27.61 -30.82 28.47
C PRO A 116 28.50 -29.75 29.10
N GLY A 117 27.89 -28.73 29.71
CA GLY A 117 28.58 -27.64 30.39
C GLY A 117 29.34 -26.67 29.46
N ARG A 118 29.19 -26.79 28.13
CA ARG A 118 29.90 -25.93 27.17
C ARG A 118 29.03 -24.79 26.65
N SER A 119 29.69 -23.67 26.45
CA SER A 119 29.15 -22.50 25.75
C SER A 119 29.80 -22.38 24.37
N MET A 120 29.07 -21.82 23.42
CA MET A 120 29.58 -21.55 22.07
C MET A 120 29.11 -20.17 21.62
N VAL A 121 30.01 -19.43 20.97
CA VAL A 121 29.70 -18.22 20.20
C VAL A 121 29.63 -18.60 18.73
N MET A 122 28.64 -18.09 18.02
CA MET A 122 28.32 -18.46 16.66
C MET A 122 28.17 -17.22 15.79
N ALA A 123 28.53 -17.36 14.52
CA ALA A 123 28.25 -16.40 13.48
C ALA A 123 27.79 -17.15 12.23
N GLY A 124 26.89 -16.55 11.45
CA GLY A 124 26.33 -17.18 10.26
C GLY A 124 25.75 -16.15 9.31
N GLY A 125 25.53 -16.59 8.07
CA GLY A 125 24.90 -15.77 7.04
C GLY A 125 24.07 -16.64 6.11
N ALA A 126 23.08 -16.03 5.48
CA ALA A 126 22.22 -16.70 4.52
C ALA A 126 21.78 -15.75 3.40
N SER A 127 21.41 -16.34 2.27
CA SER A 127 20.91 -15.63 1.08
C SER A 127 19.56 -16.21 0.67
N TYR A 128 18.58 -15.35 0.38
CA TYR A 128 17.25 -15.73 -0.08
C TYR A 128 16.71 -14.72 -1.08
N ARG A 129 16.29 -15.17 -2.27
CA ARG A 129 15.71 -14.30 -3.32
C ARG A 129 16.50 -12.99 -3.52
N SER A 130 17.82 -13.10 -3.66
CA SER A 130 18.74 -11.95 -3.82
C SER A 130 18.79 -10.97 -2.64
N GLN A 131 18.30 -11.38 -1.46
CA GLN A 131 18.48 -10.70 -0.18
C GLN A 131 19.43 -11.49 0.72
N GLN A 132 20.07 -10.81 1.67
CA GLN A 132 21.09 -11.38 2.54
C GLN A 132 20.74 -11.08 4.00
N GLY A 133 21.05 -12.04 4.87
CA GLY A 133 20.95 -11.95 6.31
C GLY A 133 22.23 -12.44 6.97
N VAL A 134 22.58 -11.83 8.10
CA VAL A 134 23.70 -12.22 8.95
C VAL A 134 23.20 -12.39 10.36
N ALA A 135 23.81 -13.31 11.12
CA ALA A 135 23.43 -13.59 12.49
C ALA A 135 24.64 -13.86 13.36
N LEU A 136 24.52 -13.51 14.63
CA LEU A 136 25.44 -13.83 15.71
C LEU A 136 24.64 -14.46 16.84
N GLY A 137 25.23 -15.37 17.60
CA GLY A 137 24.54 -15.98 18.72
C GLY A 137 25.46 -16.63 19.73
N VAL A 138 24.86 -16.95 20.86
CA VAL A 138 25.47 -17.73 21.93
C VAL A 138 24.53 -18.86 22.31
N SER A 139 25.10 -20.01 22.64
CA SER A 139 24.35 -21.11 23.24
C SER A 139 25.11 -21.73 24.38
N HIS A 140 24.37 -22.32 25.30
CA HIS A 140 24.90 -22.99 26.47
C HIS A 140 24.13 -24.28 26.73
N VAL A 141 24.87 -25.37 27.00
CA VAL A 141 24.31 -26.63 27.50
C VAL A 141 24.70 -26.75 28.97
N THR A 142 23.74 -27.05 29.84
CA THR A 142 24.02 -27.21 31.28
C THR A 142 24.97 -28.39 31.52
N PRO A 143 25.73 -28.40 32.63
CA PRO A 143 26.60 -29.52 32.98
C PRO A 143 25.89 -30.87 33.05
N ASP A 144 24.63 -30.87 33.49
CA ASP A 144 23.80 -32.08 33.59
C ASP A 144 23.20 -32.53 32.24
N ASN A 145 23.54 -31.84 31.14
CA ASN A 145 23.03 -32.09 29.78
C ASN A 145 21.50 -32.08 29.65
N ARG A 146 20.79 -31.46 30.59
CA ARG A 146 19.32 -31.42 30.62
C ARG A 146 18.73 -30.20 29.95
N TRP A 147 19.40 -29.05 30.01
CA TRP A 147 18.94 -27.82 29.36
C TRP A 147 19.91 -27.34 28.30
N VAL A 148 19.34 -26.93 27.18
CA VAL A 148 20.01 -26.28 26.06
C VAL A 148 19.41 -24.89 25.89
N LEU A 149 20.24 -23.86 25.91
CA LEU A 149 19.83 -22.47 25.73
C LEU A 149 20.48 -21.89 24.46
N LYS A 150 19.73 -21.08 23.71
CA LYS A 150 20.20 -20.35 22.54
C LYS A 150 19.69 -18.92 22.58
N LEU A 151 20.58 -17.97 22.41
CA LEU A 151 20.28 -16.55 22.24
C LEU A 151 20.98 -16.08 20.97
N ALA A 152 20.25 -15.50 20.03
CA ALA A 152 20.82 -15.03 18.77
C ALA A 152 20.21 -13.71 18.33
N ALA A 153 20.98 -12.95 17.57
CA ALA A 153 20.61 -11.71 16.94
C ALA A 153 20.94 -11.78 15.45
N ASN A 154 20.17 -11.09 14.62
CA ASN A 154 20.38 -11.03 13.19
C ASN A 154 20.16 -9.61 12.64
N ALA A 155 20.76 -9.36 11.49
CA ALA A 155 20.52 -8.18 10.69
C ALA A 155 20.40 -8.57 9.22
N ASN A 156 19.71 -7.76 8.42
CA ASN A 156 19.56 -8.00 6.99
C ASN A 156 19.97 -6.78 6.15
N ARG A 157 20.10 -7.00 4.84
CA ARG A 157 20.53 -5.95 3.88
C ARG A 157 19.56 -4.76 3.76
N ARG A 158 18.35 -4.87 4.33
CA ARG A 158 17.36 -3.78 4.40
C ARG A 158 17.48 -2.93 5.66
N GLY A 159 18.36 -3.29 6.59
CA GLY A 159 18.61 -2.56 7.82
C GLY A 159 17.70 -2.96 8.99
N TYR A 160 16.90 -4.02 8.85
CA TYR A 160 16.14 -4.54 9.99
C TYR A 160 17.00 -5.45 10.86
N PHE A 161 16.78 -5.34 12.16
CA PHE A 161 17.40 -6.16 13.19
C PHE A 161 16.35 -7.07 13.83
N GLY A 162 16.76 -8.27 14.22
CA GLY A 162 15.92 -9.21 14.96
C GLY A 162 16.72 -9.96 16.02
N MET A 163 16.01 -10.53 16.98
CA MET A 163 16.59 -11.36 18.04
C MET A 163 15.68 -12.54 18.36
N VAL A 164 16.27 -13.61 18.90
CA VAL A 164 15.54 -14.78 19.36
C VAL A 164 16.23 -15.37 20.58
N ALA A 165 15.42 -15.87 21.51
CA ALA A 165 15.84 -16.72 22.60
C ALA A 165 15.05 -18.03 22.53
N ALA A 166 15.72 -19.16 22.75
CA ALA A 166 15.12 -20.48 22.75
C ALA A 166 15.75 -21.35 23.82
N GLY A 167 14.97 -22.28 24.37
CA GLY A 167 15.40 -23.26 25.36
C GLY A 167 14.78 -24.63 25.08
N GLY A 168 15.56 -25.69 25.28
CA GLY A 168 15.10 -27.07 25.18
C GLY A 168 15.46 -27.85 26.45
N PHE A 169 14.56 -28.72 26.89
CA PHE A 169 14.77 -29.65 27.99
C PHE A 169 14.79 -31.09 27.46
N GLN A 170 15.74 -31.90 27.93
CA GLN A 170 15.86 -33.32 27.60
C GLN A 170 16.04 -34.14 28.89
N TRP A 171 15.45 -35.34 28.94
CA TRP A 171 15.42 -36.22 30.11
C TRP A 171 16.09 -37.57 29.87
#